data_AF-A0A1A6HE55-F1
#
_entry.id   AF-A0A1A6HE55-F1
#
_cell.length_a   1.000
_cell.length_b   1.000
_cell.length_c   1.000
_cell.angle_alpha   90.00
_cell.angle_beta   90.00
_cell.angle_gamma   90.00
#
_symmetry.space_group_name_H-M   'P 1'
#
loop_
_entity.id
_entity.type
_entity.pdbx_description
1 polymer ?
#
loop_
_entity_poly.entity_id
_entity_poly.type
_entity_poly.pdbx_seq_one_letter_code
_entity_poly.pdbx_strand_id
1 'polypeptide(L)'
;MITVCSKIQKLPKLFDGCYFFLAGNFRHHPKDNLLKLIAAAGGKVLSRRPKPDSDVTQTINTVAYHANPDSDQRFCTQYIVYEDVFNCRPERVRQGKVWMAPSTWLISCVMAFELLPLES
;
A
#
# COMPACT_ATOMS: atom_id res chain seq x y z
N MET A 1 33.79 23.16 -18.02
CA MET A 1 33.04 22.80 -16.80
C MET A 1 31.57 22.94 -17.10
N ILE A 2 30.87 21.83 -17.37
CA ILE A 2 29.41 21.84 -17.46
C ILE A 2 28.93 21.21 -16.16
N THR A 3 28.44 22.05 -15.26
CA THR A 3 27.72 21.62 -14.06
C THR A 3 26.39 21.03 -14.52
N VAL A 4 26.32 19.71 -14.66
CA VAL A 4 25.04 19.01 -14.76
C VAL A 4 24.39 19.13 -13.38
N CYS A 5 23.50 20.11 -13.24
CA CYS A 5 22.70 20.29 -12.04
C CYS A 5 21.91 19.02 -11.74
N SER A 6 22.12 18.50 -10.54
CA SER A 6 21.54 17.31 -9.90
C SER A 6 20.01 17.33 -9.86
N LYS A 7 19.34 17.18 -11.00
CA LYS A 7 17.86 17.14 -11.12
C LYS A 7 17.26 15.73 -11.04
N ILE A 8 18.03 14.73 -10.65
CA ILE A 8 17.46 13.51 -10.05
C ILE A 8 17.20 13.82 -8.58
N GLN A 9 16.21 14.68 -8.31
CA GLN A 9 15.62 14.73 -6.96
C GLN A 9 15.10 13.31 -6.70
N LYS A 10 15.64 12.65 -5.66
CA LYS A 10 15.26 11.28 -5.30
C LYS A 10 13.78 11.29 -4.90
N LEU A 11 12.90 11.00 -5.86
CA LEU A 11 11.48 10.84 -5.58
C LEU A 11 11.30 9.76 -4.51
N PRO A 12 10.30 9.91 -3.62
CA PRO A 12 9.99 8.87 -2.66
C PRO A 12 9.76 7.53 -3.36
N LYS A 13 10.00 6.43 -2.63
CA LYS A 13 9.70 5.11 -3.16
C LYS A 13 8.19 4.93 -3.35
N LEU A 14 7.79 3.97 -4.18
CA LEU A 14 6.39 3.75 -4.57
C LEU A 14 5.41 3.73 -3.40
N PHE A 15 5.76 3.04 -2.32
CA PHE A 15 4.92 2.89 -1.13
C PHE A 15 5.38 3.74 0.06
N ASP A 16 6.11 4.83 -0.19
CA ASP A 16 6.46 5.78 0.86
C ASP A 16 5.20 6.35 1.52
N GLY A 17 5.15 6.30 2.85
CA GLY A 17 3.97 6.68 3.63
C GLY A 17 2.87 5.60 3.76
N CYS A 18 3.02 4.44 3.11
CA CYS A 18 2.04 3.36 3.16
C CYS A 18 2.38 2.27 4.19
N TYR A 19 1.33 1.69 4.78
CA TYR A 19 1.40 0.62 5.78
C TYR A 19 0.62 -0.60 5.33
N PHE A 20 1.19 -1.79 5.51
CA PHE A 20 0.62 -3.04 5.00
C PHE A 20 0.52 -4.09 6.10
N PHE A 21 -0.64 -4.70 6.23
CA PHE A 21 -0.86 -5.90 7.05
C PHE A 21 -1.21 -7.07 6.13
N LEU A 22 -0.40 -8.12 6.12
CA LEU A 22 -0.66 -9.32 5.32
C LEU A 22 -1.58 -10.27 6.11
N ALA A 23 -2.86 -10.32 5.74
CA ALA A 23 -3.89 -11.10 6.41
C ALA A 23 -4.07 -12.49 5.81
N GLY A 24 -4.11 -13.51 6.68
CA GLY A 24 -4.38 -14.89 6.28
C GLY A 24 -3.14 -15.64 5.77
N ASN A 25 -3.41 -16.71 5.02
CA ASN A 25 -2.37 -17.57 4.45
C ASN A 25 -2.23 -17.28 2.95
N PHE A 26 -0.99 -17.23 2.46
CA PHE A 26 -0.69 -16.94 1.06
C PHE A 26 -0.08 -18.19 0.41
N ARG A 27 -0.81 -18.81 -0.50
CA ARG A 27 -0.41 -20.05 -1.21
C ARG A 27 0.17 -19.75 -2.59
N HIS A 28 -0.39 -18.78 -3.29
CA HIS A 28 -0.01 -18.42 -4.66
C HIS A 28 1.06 -17.33 -4.69
N HIS A 29 0.98 -16.36 -3.76
CA HIS A 29 1.95 -15.28 -3.63
C HIS A 29 2.70 -15.42 -2.30
N PRO A 30 3.83 -16.16 -2.24
CA PRO A 30 4.53 -16.46 -0.99
C PRO A 30 4.71 -15.22 -0.11
N LYS A 31 4.27 -15.32 1.15
CA LYS A 31 4.23 -14.19 2.09
C LYS A 31 5.58 -13.47 2.18
N ASP A 32 6.68 -14.21 2.22
CA ASP A 32 8.03 -13.65 2.30
C ASP A 32 8.40 -12.80 1.07
N ASN A 33 7.91 -13.16 -0.11
CA ASN A 33 8.13 -12.36 -1.32
C ASN A 33 7.34 -11.05 -1.25
N LEU A 34 6.10 -11.10 -0.78
CA LEU A 34 5.29 -9.89 -0.56
C LEU A 34 5.93 -8.96 0.48
N LEU A 35 6.46 -9.51 1.57
CA LEU A 35 7.20 -8.75 2.59
C LEU A 35 8.43 -8.05 2.00
N LYS A 36 9.23 -8.77 1.20
CA LYS A 36 10.41 -8.22 0.52
C LYS A 36 10.01 -7.13 -0.48
N LEU A 37 8.94 -7.33 -1.25
CA LEU A 37 8.42 -6.35 -2.20
C LEU A 37 7.99 -5.05 -1.49
N ILE A 38 7.19 -5.16 -0.43
CA ILE A 38 6.75 -4.01 0.37
C ILE A 38 7.96 -3.22 0.88
N ALA A 39 8.93 -3.90 1.50
CA ALA A 39 10.11 -3.27 2.06
C ALA A 39 10.99 -2.61 0.97
N ALA A 40 11.20 -3.29 -0.17
CA ALA A 40 11.97 -2.75 -1.29
C ALA A 40 11.33 -1.46 -1.84
N ALA A 41 10.01 -1.47 -2.01
CA ALA A 41 9.19 -0.36 -2.48
C ALA A 41 8.91 0.74 -1.42
N GLY A 42 9.46 0.61 -0.20
CA GLY A 42 9.41 1.66 0.83
C GLY A 42 8.19 1.63 1.76
N GLY A 43 7.34 0.62 1.65
CA GLY A 43 6.20 0.43 2.54
C GLY A 43 6.61 -0.15 3.90
N LYS A 44 5.78 0.09 4.92
CA LYS A 44 5.97 -0.45 6.27
C LYS A 44 5.04 -1.62 6.53
N VAL A 45 5.58 -2.73 7.03
CA VAL A 45 4.77 -3.90 7.39
C VAL A 45 4.30 -3.78 8.85
N LEU A 46 3.01 -3.95 9.07
CA LEU A 46 2.38 -4.02 10.39
C LEU A 46 2.38 -5.46 10.90
N SER A 47 2.77 -5.65 12.16
CA SER A 47 2.70 -6.95 12.85
C SER A 47 1.30 -7.29 13.35
N ARG A 48 0.44 -6.28 13.50
CA ARG A 48 -0.95 -6.41 14.01
C ARG A 48 -1.92 -5.80 13.00
N ARG A 49 -3.13 -6.37 12.94
CA ARG A 49 -4.20 -5.88 12.08
C ARG A 49 -4.60 -4.46 12.53
N PRO A 50 -4.62 -3.46 11.62
CA PRO A 50 -5.10 -2.13 11.95
C PRO A 50 -6.61 -2.16 12.24
N LYS A 51 -7.03 -1.46 13.29
CA LYS A 51 -8.43 -1.32 13.70
C LYS A 51 -8.94 0.04 13.24
N PRO A 52 -9.92 0.14 12.32
CA PRO A 52 -10.36 1.42 11.73
C PRO A 52 -10.81 2.49 12.74
N ASP A 53 -11.30 2.04 13.89
CA ASP A 53 -11.84 2.82 15.00
C ASP A 53 -10.79 3.19 16.06
N SER A 54 -9.55 2.73 15.94
CA SER A 54 -8.52 3.00 16.96
C SER A 54 -7.84 4.35 16.76
N ASP A 55 -7.58 5.06 17.86
CA ASP A 55 -6.84 6.32 17.89
C ASP A 55 -5.49 6.22 17.14
N VAL A 56 -4.79 5.08 17.26
CA VAL A 56 -3.52 4.83 16.56
C VAL A 56 -3.70 4.89 15.05
N THR A 57 -4.74 4.27 14.49
CA THR A 57 -4.96 4.30 13.04
C THR A 57 -5.49 5.66 12.56
N GLN A 58 -6.23 6.38 13.40
CA GLN A 58 -6.83 7.67 13.06
C GLN A 58 -5.81 8.82 13.12
N THR A 59 -4.83 8.74 14.02
CA THR A 59 -3.74 9.71 14.18
C THR A 59 -2.65 9.61 13.11
N ILE A 60 -2.62 8.55 12.30
CA ILE A 60 -1.69 8.43 11.17
C ILE A 60 -2.03 9.50 10.12
N ASN A 61 -1.11 10.46 9.96
CA ASN A 61 -1.20 11.57 9.02
C ASN A 61 -0.12 11.50 7.92
N THR A 62 0.35 10.30 7.59
CA THR A 62 1.24 10.07 6.46
C THR A 62 0.51 10.25 5.14
N VAL A 63 1.22 10.77 4.15
CA VAL A 63 0.69 10.97 2.79
C VAL A 63 1.39 10.00 1.84
N ALA A 64 0.61 9.30 1.02
CA ALA A 64 1.17 8.48 -0.06
C ALA A 64 1.54 9.38 -1.24
N TYR A 65 2.84 9.55 -1.50
CA TYR A 65 3.33 10.47 -2.55
C TYR A 65 2.83 10.10 -3.95
N HIS A 66 2.76 8.80 -4.24
CA HIS A 66 2.36 8.27 -5.56
C HIS A 66 0.85 8.05 -5.70
N ALA A 67 0.04 8.42 -4.70
CA ALA A 67 -1.41 8.38 -4.83
C ALA A 67 -1.89 9.48 -5.78
N ASN A 68 -2.97 9.21 -6.51
CA ASN A 68 -3.71 10.25 -7.22
C ASN A 68 -4.08 11.37 -6.21
N PRO A 69 -3.81 12.67 -6.52
CA PRO A 69 -4.10 13.79 -5.63
C PRO A 69 -5.54 13.86 -5.11
N ASP A 70 -6.49 13.37 -5.91
CA ASP A 70 -7.93 13.38 -5.65
C ASP A 70 -8.44 12.06 -5.04
N SER A 71 -7.57 11.06 -4.86
CA SER A 71 -7.92 9.77 -4.26
C SER A 71 -7.79 9.81 -2.74
N ASP A 72 -8.74 9.16 -2.06
CA ASP A 72 -8.67 8.92 -0.62
C ASP A 72 -7.41 8.15 -0.21
N GLN A 73 -6.80 7.36 -1.11
CA GLN A 73 -5.53 6.66 -0.86
C GLN A 73 -4.37 7.60 -0.52
N ARG A 74 -4.49 8.90 -0.84
CA ARG A 74 -3.52 9.91 -0.46
C ARG A 74 -3.37 10.04 1.05
N PHE A 75 -4.47 9.90 1.80
CA PHE A 75 -4.51 10.07 3.26
C PHE A 75 -4.92 8.80 4.01
N CYS A 76 -5.59 7.87 3.34
CA CYS A 76 -5.91 6.54 3.83
C CYS A 76 -4.81 5.59 3.39
N THR A 77 -3.67 5.57 4.07
CA THR A 77 -2.46 4.87 3.59
C THR A 77 -2.25 3.47 4.20
N GLN A 78 -3.27 2.90 4.83
CA GLN A 78 -3.19 1.58 5.49
C GLN A 78 -3.92 0.52 4.65
N TYR A 79 -3.27 -0.61 4.40
CA TYR A 79 -3.78 -1.68 3.55
C TYR A 79 -3.74 -3.01 4.29
N ILE A 80 -4.89 -3.66 4.38
CA ILE A 80 -5.00 -5.08 4.72
C ILE A 80 -4.94 -5.84 3.39
N VAL A 81 -3.83 -6.53 3.16
CA VAL A 81 -3.60 -7.31 1.96
C VAL A 81 -4.02 -8.75 2.21
N TYR A 82 -4.83 -9.31 1.31
CA TYR A 82 -5.28 -10.71 1.36
C TYR A 82 -4.93 -11.45 0.06
N GLU A 83 -4.86 -12.77 0.10
CA GLU A 83 -4.82 -13.57 -1.13
C GLU A 83 -6.24 -13.80 -1.62
N ASP A 84 -6.54 -13.39 -2.86
CA ASP A 84 -7.85 -13.61 -3.47
C ASP A 84 -7.94 -15.07 -3.92
N VAL A 85 -8.40 -15.92 -3.00
CA VAL A 85 -8.73 -17.31 -3.29
C VAL A 85 -10.23 -17.33 -3.54
N PHE A 86 -10.64 -17.72 -4.76
CA PHE A 86 -12.05 -17.84 -5.19
C PHE A 86 -12.83 -16.55 -5.51
N ASN A 87 -12.17 -15.44 -5.87
CA ASN A 87 -12.84 -14.16 -6.18
C ASN A 87 -13.70 -13.62 -5.03
N CYS A 88 -13.37 -13.96 -3.79
CA CYS A 88 -14.08 -13.46 -2.62
C CYS A 88 -13.68 -12.01 -2.37
N ARG A 89 -14.47 -11.09 -2.94
CA ARG A 89 -14.29 -9.66 -2.73
C ARG A 89 -14.89 -9.25 -1.38
N PRO A 90 -14.23 -8.38 -0.61
CA PRO A 90 -14.81 -7.81 0.59
C PRO A 90 -16.05 -6.98 0.22
N GLU A 91 -17.07 -6.99 1.09
CA GLU A 91 -18.30 -6.20 0.93
C GLU A 91 -17.99 -4.69 0.86
N ARG A 92 -16.92 -4.25 1.52
CA ARG A 92 -16.41 -2.88 1.46
C ARG A 92 -14.91 -2.89 1.20
N VAL A 93 -14.48 -2.13 0.20
CA VAL A 93 -13.06 -1.93 -0.14
C VAL A 93 -12.33 -1.06 0.89
N ARG A 94 -13.06 -0.26 1.67
CA ARG A 94 -12.50 0.61 2.70
C ARG A 94 -13.38 0.73 3.94
N GLN A 95 -12.72 0.84 5.09
CA GLN A 95 -13.32 1.25 6.35
C GLN A 95 -12.41 2.26 7.05
N GLY A 96 -12.87 3.51 7.18
CA GLY A 96 -12.04 4.61 7.71
C GLY A 96 -10.80 4.83 6.84
N LYS A 97 -9.62 4.82 7.46
CA LYS A 97 -8.30 4.95 6.78
C LYS A 97 -7.72 3.62 6.27
N VAL A 98 -8.45 2.51 6.41
CA VAL A 98 -7.95 1.16 6.14
C VAL A 98 -8.63 0.57 4.90
N TRP A 99 -7.80 0.20 3.92
CA TRP A 99 -8.18 -0.48 2.69
C TRP A 99 -8.12 -1.98 2.83
N MET A 100 -8.98 -2.68 2.10
CA MET A 100 -8.88 -4.10 1.82
C MET A 100 -8.41 -4.26 0.37
N ALA A 101 -7.25 -4.88 0.16
CA ALA A 101 -6.67 -5.02 -1.17
C ALA A 101 -6.21 -6.46 -1.44
N PRO A 102 -6.44 -7.03 -2.62
CA PRO A 102 -5.88 -8.32 -2.97
C PRO A 102 -4.36 -8.21 -3.21
N SER A 103 -3.62 -9.29 -2.99
CA SER A 103 -2.18 -9.36 -3.26
C SER A 103 -1.84 -9.09 -4.73
N THR A 104 -2.75 -9.40 -5.66
CA THR A 104 -2.63 -9.04 -7.08
C THR A 104 -2.55 -7.53 -7.28
N TRP A 105 -3.33 -6.73 -6.55
CA TRP A 105 -3.25 -5.27 -6.61
C TRP A 105 -1.86 -4.76 -6.19
N LEU A 106 -1.29 -5.32 -5.11
CA LEU A 106 0.04 -4.95 -4.65
C LEU A 106 1.11 -5.25 -5.70
N ILE A 107 1.03 -6.43 -6.31
CA ILE A 107 1.96 -6.83 -7.39
C ILE A 107 1.78 -5.92 -8.60
N SER A 108 0.54 -5.64 -9.02
CA SER A 108 0.26 -4.74 -10.15
C SER A 108 0.78 -3.32 -9.90
N CYS A 109 0.66 -2.80 -8.67
CA CYS A 109 1.23 -1.51 -8.31
C CYS A 109 2.76 -1.49 -8.53
N VAL A 110 3.45 -2.54 -8.06
CA VAL A 110 4.91 -2.64 -8.24
C VAL A 110 5.28 -2.79 -9.72
N MET A 111 4.54 -3.59 -10.49
CA MET A 111 4.79 -3.81 -11.92
C MET A 111 4.57 -2.55 -12.75
N ALA A 112 3.57 -1.73 -12.42
CA ALA A 112 3.29 -0.46 -13.08
C ALA A 112 4.12 0.72 -12.54
N PHE A 113 4.76 0.53 -11.38
CA PHE A 113 5.34 1.61 -10.58
C PHE A 113 4.33 2.75 -10.30
N GLU A 114 3.09 2.36 -9.98
CA GLU A 114 1.96 3.28 -9.74
C GLU A 114 1.14 2.79 -8.53
N LEU A 115 0.64 3.71 -7.69
CA LEU A 115 -0.30 3.34 -6.64
C LEU A 115 -1.71 3.28 -7.25
N LEU A 116 -2.07 2.11 -7.76
CA LEU A 116 -3.32 1.90 -8.47
C LEU A 116 -4.55 2.16 -7.58
N PRO A 117 -5.64 2.74 -8.13
CA PRO A 117 -6.87 2.97 -7.39
C PRO A 117 -7.53 1.66 -6.91
N LEU A 118 -8.18 1.73 -5.75
CA LEU A 118 -8.98 0.62 -5.19
C LEU A 118 -10.48 0.89 -5.22
N GLU A 119 -10.90 2.16 -5.31
CA GLU A 119 -12.29 2.55 -5.55
C GLU A 119 -12.46 2.81 -7.06
N SER A 120 -13.53 2.30 -7.64
CA SER A 120 -14.08 2.72 -8.95
C SER A 120 -15.53 3.10 -8.75
#